data_AF-A0A382BEN4-F1
#
_entry.id   AF-A0A382BEN4-F1
#
_cell.length_a   1.000
_cell.length_b   1.000
_cell.length_c   1.000
_cell.angle_alpha   90.00
_cell.angle_beta   90.00
_cell.angle_gamma   90.00
#
_symmetry.space_group_name_H-M   'P 1'
#
loop_
_entity.id
_entity.type
_entity.pdbx_description
1 polymer ?
#
loop_
_entity_poly.entity_id
_entity_poly.type
_entity_poly.pdbx_seq_one_letter_code
_entity_poly.pdbx_strand_id
1 'polypeptide(L)'
;MFDPTAGITVLEPLSSGSGWWVGAPSILFDSDSQKFYLYYRRRKPRELGRGTYCAIAESSDGISFDNIWEMTKEDLDTPSIEKSSLCLTLDGKAHLYISYVDPKTSKWRIDLLRADSFDQLSPSSRSKIFTAEDVDAEGIKDPYVLVLGHLYYMILSYAPSPLQAKGVKEEMHATADVYNTGITKSHTGLAVSHDGINFRWEGDILSPPDRGWDAYATRISCVLSTPPIFTAFYDGSISVDENYEERTGLATTVDLRRFERITDTEPILISPHGSGSLRYMDAIIVNDQIYYYYEYVRADGSHELRLSVVELQT
;
A
#
# COMPACT_ATOMS: atom_id res chain seq x y z
N MET A 1 -11.68 -11.31 13.68
CA MET A 1 -10.95 -10.02 13.73
C MET A 1 -10.23 -9.91 15.07
N PHE A 2 -9.18 -9.09 15.13
CA PHE A 2 -8.33 -8.88 16.31
C PHE A 2 -8.66 -7.55 17.01
N ASP A 3 -8.19 -7.38 18.25
CA ASP A 3 -8.21 -6.09 18.96
C ASP A 3 -6.94 -5.29 18.60
N PRO A 4 -7.06 -4.15 17.89
CA PRO A 4 -5.90 -3.34 17.51
C PRO A 4 -5.06 -2.86 18.69
N THR A 5 -5.65 -2.70 19.88
CA THR A 5 -4.94 -2.20 21.06
C THR A 5 -3.95 -3.22 21.62
N ALA A 6 -4.20 -4.51 21.36
CA ALA A 6 -3.35 -5.62 21.79
C ALA A 6 -2.19 -5.93 20.81
N GLY A 7 -2.09 -5.23 19.68
CA GLY A 7 -1.04 -5.46 18.68
C GLY A 7 0.38 -5.23 19.21
N ILE A 8 1.37 -5.86 18.60
CA ILE A 8 2.78 -5.70 18.92
C ILE A 8 3.37 -4.62 18.02
N THR A 9 4.09 -3.65 18.57
CA THR A 9 4.85 -2.69 17.76
C THR A 9 6.03 -3.40 17.10
N VAL A 10 6.08 -3.36 15.76
CA VAL A 10 7.18 -3.90 14.96
C VAL A 10 8.21 -2.81 14.70
N LEU A 11 7.76 -1.59 14.35
CA LEU A 11 8.64 -0.43 14.15
C LEU A 11 8.03 0.82 14.74
N GLU A 12 8.87 1.61 15.41
CA GLU A 12 8.52 2.94 15.92
C GLU A 12 8.82 4.04 14.89
N PRO A 13 8.03 5.13 14.87
CA PRO A 13 8.37 6.32 14.10
C PRO A 13 9.65 6.97 14.63
N LEU A 14 10.33 7.73 13.77
CA LEU A 14 11.60 8.40 14.13
C LEU A 14 11.45 9.48 15.20
N SER A 15 10.22 9.98 15.41
CA SER A 15 9.90 10.96 16.44
C SER A 15 8.41 10.91 16.78
N SER A 16 7.99 11.72 17.74
CA SER A 16 6.61 11.87 18.19
C SER A 16 5.87 12.97 17.44
N GLY A 17 4.55 12.85 17.31
CA GLY A 17 3.71 13.89 16.71
C GLY A 17 3.25 13.62 15.28
N SER A 18 2.29 14.44 14.83
CA SER A 18 1.72 14.36 13.49
C SER A 18 2.81 14.44 12.40
N GLY A 19 2.67 13.60 11.38
CA GLY A 19 3.58 13.51 10.24
C GLY A 19 4.80 12.60 10.43
N TRP A 20 5.09 12.14 11.65
CA TRP A 20 6.17 11.18 11.93
C TRP A 20 5.68 9.74 11.84
N TRP A 21 5.90 9.10 10.70
CA TRP A 21 5.27 7.81 10.41
C TRP A 21 6.26 6.75 10.00
N VAL A 22 5.99 5.52 10.41
CA VAL A 22 6.56 4.31 9.85
C VAL A 22 5.44 3.33 9.54
N GLY A 23 5.47 2.71 8.36
CA GLY A 23 4.38 1.85 7.93
C GLY A 23 4.35 1.65 6.43
N ALA A 24 3.15 1.69 5.86
CA ALA A 24 2.83 1.25 4.51
C ALA A 24 3.47 -0.11 4.15
N PRO A 25 3.24 -1.15 4.98
CA PRO A 25 3.97 -2.39 4.87
C PRO A 25 3.67 -3.14 3.56
N SER A 26 4.61 -3.96 3.11
CA SER A 26 4.29 -5.14 2.30
C SER A 26 4.97 -6.35 2.91
N ILE A 27 4.21 -7.40 3.22
CA ILE A 27 4.70 -8.61 3.87
C ILE A 27 4.58 -9.81 2.92
N LEU A 28 5.61 -10.65 2.89
CA LEU A 28 5.51 -11.99 2.31
C LEU A 28 6.26 -13.00 3.17
N PHE A 29 5.94 -14.27 2.99
CA PHE A 29 6.67 -15.39 3.58
C PHE A 29 7.22 -16.27 2.47
N ASP A 30 8.52 -16.53 2.50
CA ASP A 30 9.19 -17.47 1.61
C ASP A 30 9.24 -18.85 2.26
N SER A 31 8.52 -19.81 1.67
CA SER A 31 8.49 -21.18 2.15
C SER A 31 9.82 -21.92 1.98
N ASP A 32 10.66 -21.52 1.03
CA ASP A 32 11.91 -22.23 0.76
C ASP A 32 12.99 -21.85 1.79
N SER A 33 13.12 -20.55 2.08
CA SER A 33 14.04 -20.07 3.12
C SER A 33 13.44 -20.04 4.53
N GLN A 34 12.12 -20.24 4.67
CA GLN A 34 11.37 -20.10 5.93
C GLN A 34 11.54 -18.72 6.57
N LYS A 35 11.52 -17.66 5.74
CA LYS A 35 11.70 -16.28 6.17
C LYS A 35 10.50 -15.41 5.83
N PHE A 36 10.21 -14.49 6.73
CA PHE A 36 9.36 -13.33 6.46
C PHE A 36 10.20 -12.23 5.83
N TYR A 37 9.63 -11.53 4.84
CA TYR A 37 10.21 -10.32 4.28
C TYR A 37 9.19 -9.18 4.38
N LEU A 38 9.63 -8.07 4.96
CA LEU A 38 8.83 -6.88 5.22
C LEU A 38 9.43 -5.68 4.50
N TYR A 39 8.68 -5.10 3.57
CA TYR A 39 8.90 -3.73 3.12
C TYR A 39 8.24 -2.77 4.09
N TYR A 40 8.88 -1.65 4.38
CA TYR A 40 8.26 -0.51 5.06
C TYR A 40 8.89 0.80 4.58
N ARG A 41 8.20 1.91 4.85
CA ARG A 41 8.73 3.26 4.62
C ARG A 41 8.72 4.09 5.89
N ARG A 42 9.54 5.13 5.90
CA ARG A 42 9.52 6.18 6.93
C ARG A 42 9.20 7.53 6.29
N ARG A 43 8.35 8.28 6.98
CA ARG A 43 7.93 9.63 6.60
C ARG A 43 8.19 10.58 7.76
N LYS A 44 8.58 11.80 7.40
CA LYS A 44 8.65 12.97 8.28
C LYS A 44 7.51 13.94 7.97
N PRO A 45 7.22 14.89 8.86
CA PRO A 45 6.32 16.01 8.57
C PRO A 45 6.66 16.69 7.24
N ARG A 46 5.64 17.19 6.52
CA ARG A 46 5.79 17.66 5.13
C ARG A 46 6.81 18.79 5.02
N GLU A 47 6.83 19.68 6.00
CA GLU A 47 7.76 20.81 6.16
C GLU A 47 9.22 20.39 6.34
N LEU A 48 9.49 19.13 6.70
CA LEU A 48 10.84 18.56 6.86
C LEU A 48 11.25 17.65 5.69
N GLY A 49 10.41 17.52 4.66
CA GLY A 49 10.59 16.62 3.53
C GLY A 49 9.86 15.29 3.74
N ARG A 50 8.84 15.03 2.91
CA ARG A 50 8.00 13.82 2.97
C ARG A 50 8.68 12.58 2.38
N GLY A 51 8.21 11.39 2.78
CA GLY A 51 8.51 10.07 2.18
C GLY A 51 9.98 9.86 1.82
N THR A 52 10.86 9.83 2.83
CA THR A 52 12.30 10.00 2.64
C THR A 52 13.08 8.70 2.49
N TYR A 53 12.52 7.59 2.97
CA TYR A 53 13.24 6.35 3.19
C TYR A 53 12.30 5.15 3.08
N CYS A 54 12.81 4.06 2.52
CA CYS A 54 12.20 2.74 2.63
C CYS A 54 13.25 1.64 2.78
N ALA A 55 12.82 0.50 3.29
CA ALA A 55 13.68 -0.65 3.52
C ALA A 55 12.93 -1.95 3.27
N ILE A 56 13.70 -3.02 3.07
CA ILE A 56 13.26 -4.40 3.15
C ILE A 56 14.02 -5.04 4.30
N ALA A 57 13.29 -5.69 5.19
CA ALA A 57 13.83 -6.40 6.33
C ALA A 57 13.41 -7.86 6.31
N GLU A 58 14.22 -8.73 6.88
CA GLU A 58 13.93 -10.16 7.00
C GLU A 58 13.70 -10.56 8.46
N SER A 59 12.94 -11.63 8.66
CA SER A 59 12.65 -12.18 9.99
C SER A 59 12.42 -13.68 9.93
N SER A 60 12.75 -14.39 11.02
CA SER A 60 12.42 -15.81 11.19
C SER A 60 11.14 -16.05 11.99
N ASP A 61 10.63 -15.04 12.72
CA ASP A 61 9.45 -15.15 13.59
C ASP A 61 8.28 -14.28 13.13
N GLY A 62 8.52 -13.36 12.18
CA GLY A 62 7.53 -12.37 11.72
C GLY A 62 7.30 -11.25 12.73
N ILE A 63 8.12 -11.13 13.77
CA ILE A 63 7.98 -10.12 14.84
C ILE A 63 9.21 -9.21 14.85
N SER A 64 10.39 -9.81 14.90
CA SER A 64 11.67 -9.11 14.97
C SER A 64 12.33 -9.12 13.60
N PHE A 65 12.60 -7.93 13.05
CA PHE A 65 13.09 -7.77 11.68
C PHE A 65 14.46 -7.09 11.63
N ASP A 66 15.33 -7.62 10.77
CA ASP A 66 16.64 -7.04 10.46
C ASP A 66 16.64 -6.50 9.02
N ASN A 67 17.01 -5.23 8.84
CA ASN A 67 17.11 -4.63 7.51
C ASN A 67 18.18 -5.33 6.67
N ILE A 68 17.83 -5.69 5.44
CA ILE A 68 18.74 -6.30 4.45
C ILE A 68 18.91 -5.43 3.20
N TRP A 69 18.02 -4.47 3.00
CA TRP A 69 18.07 -3.52 1.90
C TRP A 69 17.45 -2.19 2.33
N GLU A 70 18.03 -1.09 1.89
CA GLU A 70 17.59 0.26 2.23
C GLU A 70 17.77 1.20 1.03
N MET A 71 16.90 2.20 0.94
CA MET A 71 16.95 3.23 -0.10
C MET A 71 16.40 4.55 0.45
N THR A 72 16.94 5.67 -0.03
CA THR A 72 16.38 7.00 0.23
C THR A 72 15.74 7.59 -1.02
N LYS A 73 14.98 8.68 -0.86
CA LYS A 73 14.37 9.38 -1.99
C LYS A 73 15.40 9.93 -2.99
N GLU A 74 16.63 10.22 -2.53
CA GLU A 74 17.72 10.73 -3.36
C GLU A 74 18.19 9.70 -4.40
N ASP A 75 18.12 8.40 -4.07
CA ASP A 75 18.46 7.31 -5.01
C ASP A 75 17.52 7.26 -6.24
N LEU A 76 16.32 7.82 -6.10
CA LEU A 76 15.33 7.94 -7.18
C LEU A 76 15.22 9.37 -7.75
N ASP A 77 15.95 10.33 -7.18
CA ASP A 77 15.73 11.77 -7.39
C ASP A 77 14.25 12.14 -7.23
N THR A 78 13.56 11.57 -6.23
CA THR A 78 12.10 11.74 -6.08
C THR A 78 11.72 12.72 -4.97
N PRO A 79 10.63 13.49 -5.14
CA PRO A 79 10.03 14.23 -4.03
C PRO A 79 9.49 13.35 -2.90
N SER A 80 9.07 12.11 -3.17
CA SER A 80 8.48 11.22 -2.16
C SER A 80 8.39 9.76 -2.61
N ILE A 81 8.58 8.85 -1.65
CA ILE A 81 8.31 7.42 -1.76
C ILE A 81 7.02 7.07 -0.99
N GLU A 82 6.24 6.10 -1.49
CA GLU A 82 4.97 5.63 -0.87
C GLU A 82 4.97 4.11 -0.63
N LYS A 83 3.79 3.47 -0.45
CA LYS A 83 3.67 2.02 -0.31
C LYS A 83 4.23 1.36 -1.56
N SER A 84 4.94 0.26 -1.38
CA SER A 84 5.47 -0.57 -2.47
C SER A 84 5.14 -2.02 -2.19
N SER A 85 5.17 -2.87 -3.22
CA SER A 85 4.86 -4.29 -3.09
C SER A 85 6.11 -5.14 -3.25
N LEU A 86 6.35 -6.01 -2.29
CA LEU A 86 7.25 -7.14 -2.47
C LEU A 86 6.57 -8.19 -3.34
N CYS A 87 7.37 -8.94 -4.10
CA CYS A 87 6.94 -10.13 -4.81
C CYS A 87 8.14 -11.06 -4.98
N LEU A 88 7.94 -12.34 -4.67
CA LEU A 88 8.79 -13.41 -5.18
C LEU A 88 8.15 -13.92 -6.45
N THR A 89 8.92 -13.97 -7.54
CA THR A 89 8.43 -14.50 -8.81
C THR A 89 8.28 -16.01 -8.74
N LEU A 90 7.60 -16.59 -9.73
CA LEU A 90 7.44 -18.05 -9.86
C LEU A 90 8.77 -18.82 -9.94
N ASP A 91 9.85 -18.15 -10.36
CA ASP A 91 11.23 -18.68 -10.39
C ASP A 91 12.10 -18.19 -9.22
N GLY A 92 11.49 -17.64 -8.16
CA GLY A 92 12.14 -17.30 -6.90
C GLY A 92 12.99 -16.02 -6.95
N LYS A 93 12.82 -15.17 -7.96
CA LYS A 93 13.51 -13.87 -8.06
C LYS A 93 12.80 -12.80 -7.25
N ALA A 94 13.59 -11.87 -6.73
CA ALA A 94 13.11 -10.76 -5.94
C ALA A 94 12.65 -9.61 -6.84
N HIS A 95 11.38 -9.27 -6.75
CA HIS A 95 10.77 -8.10 -7.38
C HIS A 95 10.30 -7.10 -6.31
N LEU A 96 10.66 -5.83 -6.47
CA LEU A 96 10.07 -4.71 -5.73
C LEU A 96 9.37 -3.77 -6.71
N TYR A 97 8.04 -3.72 -6.62
CA TYR A 97 7.22 -2.74 -7.35
C TYR A 97 7.18 -1.44 -6.53
N ILE A 98 8.09 -0.53 -6.83
CA ILE A 98 8.30 0.71 -6.09
C ILE A 98 7.31 1.79 -6.53
N SER A 99 6.60 2.42 -5.59
CA SER A 99 5.78 3.60 -5.84
C SER A 99 6.46 4.89 -5.37
N TYR A 100 6.57 5.85 -6.28
CA TYR A 100 7.20 7.14 -5.98
C TYR A 100 6.67 8.25 -6.91
N VAL A 101 6.95 9.50 -6.54
CA VAL A 101 6.60 10.65 -7.37
C VAL A 101 7.63 10.84 -8.47
N ASP A 102 7.19 10.87 -9.72
CA ASP A 102 8.05 11.18 -10.85
C ASP A 102 8.57 12.63 -10.73
N PRO A 103 9.90 12.86 -10.66
CA PRO A 103 10.45 14.21 -10.57
C PRO A 103 10.17 15.07 -11.80
N LYS A 104 9.89 14.48 -12.96
CA LYS A 104 9.64 15.20 -14.21
C LYS A 104 8.20 15.66 -14.34
N THR A 105 7.25 14.86 -13.87
CA THR A 105 5.81 15.11 -14.09
C THR A 105 5.08 15.49 -12.81
N SER A 106 5.69 15.31 -11.63
CA SER A 106 5.05 15.46 -10.32
C SER A 106 3.84 14.55 -10.11
N LYS A 107 3.75 13.46 -10.89
CA LYS A 107 2.70 12.44 -10.75
C LYS A 107 3.26 11.17 -10.12
N TRP A 108 2.42 10.47 -9.38
CA TRP A 108 2.76 9.14 -8.88
C TRP A 108 2.92 8.13 -10.01
N ARG A 109 3.92 7.25 -9.89
CA ARG A 109 4.23 6.18 -10.83
C ARG A 109 4.71 4.92 -10.10
N ILE A 110 4.74 3.82 -10.84
CA ILE A 110 5.27 2.52 -10.41
C ILE A 110 6.43 2.11 -11.32
N ASP A 111 7.57 1.82 -10.71
CA ASP A 111 8.70 1.15 -11.38
C ASP A 111 8.96 -0.21 -10.70
N LEU A 112 9.77 -1.04 -11.36
CA LEU A 112 10.16 -2.36 -10.89
C LEU A 112 11.67 -2.44 -10.72
N LEU A 113 12.13 -2.83 -9.53
CA LEU A 113 13.49 -3.27 -9.26
C LEU A 113 13.51 -4.80 -9.23
N ARG A 114 14.56 -5.42 -9.77
CA ARG A 114 14.70 -6.88 -9.87
C ARG A 114 16.09 -7.32 -9.50
N ALA A 115 16.18 -8.44 -8.81
CA ALA A 115 17.45 -9.10 -8.48
C ALA A 115 17.21 -10.59 -8.15
N ASP A 116 18.29 -11.32 -7.90
CA ASP A 116 18.21 -12.72 -7.45
C ASP A 116 17.68 -12.84 -6.01
N SER A 117 17.86 -11.80 -5.18
CA SER A 117 17.39 -11.72 -3.80
C SER A 117 17.16 -10.26 -3.40
N PHE A 118 16.39 -10.01 -2.33
CA PHE A 118 15.98 -8.65 -1.95
C PHE A 118 17.15 -7.73 -1.57
N ASP A 119 18.21 -8.27 -0.95
CA ASP A 119 19.44 -7.55 -0.58
C ASP A 119 20.28 -7.09 -1.80
N GLN A 120 19.99 -7.61 -2.99
CA GLN A 120 20.71 -7.29 -4.22
C GLN A 120 19.97 -6.28 -5.13
N LEU A 121 18.81 -5.77 -4.69
CA LEU A 121 18.04 -4.79 -5.48
C LEU A 121 18.83 -3.48 -5.64
N SER A 122 18.78 -2.91 -6.84
CA SER A 122 19.46 -1.65 -7.17
C SER A 122 18.47 -0.59 -7.67
N PRO A 123 18.36 0.58 -7.01
CA PRO A 123 17.51 1.68 -7.48
C PRO A 123 17.85 2.16 -8.90
N SER A 124 19.10 2.02 -9.32
CA SER A 124 19.57 2.44 -10.64
C SER A 124 19.17 1.48 -11.77
N SER A 125 18.77 0.24 -11.46
CA SER A 125 18.32 -0.75 -12.45
C SER A 125 16.81 -0.75 -12.68
N ARG A 126 16.08 0.19 -12.07
CA ARG A 126 14.62 0.25 -12.13
C ARG A 126 14.10 0.41 -13.57
N SER A 127 12.97 -0.23 -13.84
CA SER A 127 12.25 -0.12 -15.12
C SER A 127 10.80 0.27 -14.91
N LYS A 128 10.24 1.10 -15.80
CA LYS A 128 8.84 1.54 -15.75
C LYS A 128 7.87 0.36 -15.77
N ILE A 129 6.86 0.39 -14.89
CA ILE A 129 5.66 -0.46 -14.97
C ILE A 129 4.45 0.38 -15.39
N PHE A 130 4.10 1.43 -14.63
CA PHE A 130 3.00 2.34 -14.95
C PHE A 130 3.34 3.79 -14.60
N THR A 131 3.02 4.71 -15.51
CA THR A 131 2.76 6.11 -15.18
C THR A 131 1.25 6.39 -15.20
N ALA A 132 0.85 7.56 -14.73
CA ALA A 132 -0.54 7.99 -14.77
C ALA A 132 -1.11 8.00 -16.21
N GLU A 133 -0.29 8.36 -17.20
CA GLU A 133 -0.66 8.38 -18.62
C GLU A 133 -0.93 6.98 -19.19
N ASP A 134 -0.22 5.95 -18.70
CA ASP A 134 -0.41 4.57 -19.18
C ASP A 134 -1.82 4.04 -18.85
N VAL A 135 -2.52 4.66 -17.90
CA VAL A 135 -3.87 4.26 -17.44
C VAL A 135 -4.92 5.37 -17.59
N ASP A 136 -4.62 6.43 -18.36
CA ASP A 136 -5.48 7.61 -18.57
C ASP A 136 -5.98 8.27 -17.26
N ALA A 137 -5.08 8.38 -16.29
CA ALA A 137 -5.35 8.91 -14.95
C ALA A 137 -4.46 10.12 -14.60
N GLU A 138 -4.70 10.70 -13.44
CA GLU A 138 -3.89 11.78 -12.86
C GLU A 138 -2.86 11.27 -11.84
N GLY A 139 -2.98 10.01 -11.41
CA GLY A 139 -1.97 9.37 -10.57
C GLY A 139 -2.21 7.88 -10.44
N ILE A 140 -1.14 7.12 -10.21
CA ILE A 140 -1.19 5.67 -9.91
C ILE A 140 -0.13 5.34 -8.86
N LYS A 141 -0.54 4.73 -7.75
CA LYS A 141 0.32 4.47 -6.59
C LYS A 141 -0.09 3.25 -5.78
N ASP A 142 0.66 2.98 -4.71
CA ASP A 142 0.35 1.99 -3.69
C ASP A 142 0.03 0.59 -4.26
N PRO A 143 0.98 -0.04 -5.01
CA PRO A 143 0.74 -1.35 -5.57
C PRO A 143 0.66 -2.40 -4.46
N TYR A 144 -0.19 -3.39 -4.68
CA TYR A 144 -0.24 -4.66 -3.98
C TYR A 144 -0.24 -5.77 -5.02
N VAL A 145 0.75 -6.66 -4.96
CA VAL A 145 0.91 -7.76 -5.93
C VAL A 145 0.68 -9.10 -5.25
N LEU A 146 -0.23 -9.89 -5.80
CA LEU A 146 -0.43 -11.29 -5.45
C LEU A 146 -0.23 -12.18 -6.68
N VAL A 147 0.36 -13.36 -6.46
CA VAL A 147 0.55 -14.38 -7.49
C VAL A 147 -0.48 -15.48 -7.29
N LEU A 148 -1.35 -15.69 -8.29
CA LEU A 148 -2.42 -16.67 -8.23
C LEU A 148 -2.59 -17.34 -9.60
N GLY A 149 -2.58 -18.68 -9.63
CA GLY A 149 -2.78 -19.43 -10.88
C GLY A 149 -1.76 -19.10 -11.97
N HIS A 150 -0.50 -18.89 -11.57
CA HIS A 150 0.62 -18.45 -12.44
C HIS A 150 0.43 -17.08 -13.10
N LEU A 151 -0.46 -16.24 -12.57
CA LEU A 151 -0.63 -14.86 -12.98
C LEU A 151 -0.27 -13.93 -11.83
N TYR A 152 0.27 -12.77 -12.18
CA TYR A 152 0.52 -11.67 -11.27
C TYR A 152 -0.65 -10.71 -11.36
N TYR A 153 -1.33 -10.49 -10.24
CA TYR A 153 -2.39 -9.51 -10.10
C TYR A 153 -1.82 -8.33 -9.32
N MET A 154 -1.82 -7.14 -9.92
CA MET A 154 -1.40 -5.92 -9.29
C MET A 154 -2.62 -5.05 -9.05
N ILE A 155 -2.98 -4.89 -7.79
CA ILE A 155 -4.03 -3.99 -7.32
C ILE A 155 -3.37 -2.65 -6.99
N LEU A 156 -3.94 -1.55 -7.48
CA LEU A 156 -3.36 -0.21 -7.35
C LEU A 156 -4.39 0.81 -6.91
N SER A 157 -3.92 1.82 -6.19
CA SER A 157 -4.64 3.07 -6.05
C SER A 157 -4.46 3.91 -7.32
N TYR A 158 -5.55 4.40 -7.91
CA TYR A 158 -5.48 5.32 -9.04
C TYR A 158 -6.43 6.51 -8.86
N ALA A 159 -6.06 7.64 -9.45
CA ALA A 159 -6.80 8.90 -9.37
C ALA A 159 -7.34 9.26 -10.76
N PRO A 160 -8.62 9.00 -11.07
CA PRO A 160 -9.18 9.28 -12.39
C PRO A 160 -9.21 10.79 -12.68
N SER A 161 -9.15 11.13 -13.97
CA SER A 161 -9.33 12.51 -14.43
C SER A 161 -10.77 12.98 -14.15
N PRO A 162 -10.99 14.10 -13.45
CA PRO A 162 -12.35 14.57 -13.17
C PRO A 162 -13.03 15.05 -14.46
N LEU A 163 -14.33 14.80 -14.58
CA LEU A 163 -15.15 15.10 -15.77
C LEU A 163 -15.18 16.60 -16.13
N GLN A 164 -14.91 17.50 -15.18
CA GLN A 164 -14.93 18.97 -15.37
C GLN A 164 -13.54 19.61 -15.17
N ALA A 165 -12.46 19.02 -15.71
CA ALA A 165 -11.08 19.46 -15.49
C ALA A 165 -10.63 20.78 -16.15
N LYS A 166 -11.51 21.58 -16.77
CA LYS A 166 -11.08 22.81 -17.47
C LYS A 166 -10.65 23.88 -16.46
N GLY A 167 -9.33 24.11 -16.37
CA GLY A 167 -8.72 25.14 -15.51
C GLY A 167 -8.03 24.62 -14.25
N VAL A 168 -8.14 23.32 -13.95
CA VAL A 168 -7.73 22.73 -12.66
C VAL A 168 -6.41 21.92 -12.75
N LYS A 169 -5.87 21.72 -13.95
CA LYS A 169 -4.72 20.81 -14.18
C LYS A 169 -3.42 21.24 -13.48
N GLU A 170 -3.15 22.54 -13.39
CA GLU A 170 -1.96 23.04 -12.70
C GLU A 170 -2.06 22.80 -11.18
N GLU A 171 -3.25 22.96 -10.61
CA GLU A 171 -3.51 22.75 -9.18
C GLU A 171 -3.42 21.27 -8.77
N MET A 172 -3.83 20.35 -9.65
CA MET A 172 -3.80 18.90 -9.40
C MET A 172 -2.41 18.38 -9.01
N HIS A 173 -1.37 18.95 -9.62
CA HIS A 173 0.00 18.43 -9.49
C HIS A 173 0.96 19.42 -8.80
N ALA A 174 0.47 20.58 -8.38
CA ALA A 174 1.26 21.62 -7.71
C ALA A 174 1.94 21.13 -6.42
N THR A 175 1.32 20.17 -5.71
CA THR A 175 1.90 19.58 -4.48
C THR A 175 2.51 18.19 -4.73
N ALA A 176 2.61 17.80 -6.00
CA ALA A 176 3.05 16.49 -6.45
C ALA A 176 2.34 15.32 -5.75
N ASP A 177 1.07 15.52 -5.38
CA ASP A 177 0.20 14.52 -4.76
C ASP A 177 -1.28 14.86 -5.00
N VAL A 178 -1.78 14.44 -6.16
CA VAL A 178 -3.16 14.71 -6.58
C VAL A 178 -4.22 14.18 -5.60
N TYR A 179 -3.89 13.11 -4.87
CA TYR A 179 -4.76 12.49 -3.86
C TYR A 179 -5.02 13.39 -2.65
N ASN A 180 -4.22 14.43 -2.44
CA ASN A 180 -4.36 15.37 -1.33
C ASN A 180 -4.99 16.71 -1.75
N THR A 181 -5.64 16.77 -2.93
CA THR A 181 -6.17 18.03 -3.47
C THR A 181 -7.67 18.21 -3.29
N GLY A 182 -8.42 17.13 -3.08
CA GLY A 182 -9.88 17.15 -3.08
C GLY A 182 -10.51 17.22 -4.49
N ILE A 183 -9.69 17.29 -5.54
CA ILE A 183 -10.15 17.44 -6.93
C ILE A 183 -10.61 16.10 -7.53
N THR A 184 -9.97 15.02 -7.11
CA THR A 184 -10.29 13.64 -7.54
C THR A 184 -10.29 12.73 -6.33
N LYS A 185 -10.86 11.54 -6.51
CA LYS A 185 -10.98 10.51 -5.48
C LYS A 185 -9.91 9.44 -5.65
N SER A 186 -9.69 8.64 -4.60
CA SER A 186 -8.78 7.50 -4.63
C SER A 186 -9.53 6.21 -4.93
N HIS A 187 -9.41 5.71 -6.15
CA HIS A 187 -10.05 4.48 -6.62
C HIS A 187 -9.10 3.28 -6.54
N THR A 188 -9.65 2.07 -6.54
CA THR A 188 -8.86 0.84 -6.71
C THR A 188 -9.04 0.30 -8.12
N GLY A 189 -7.93 0.04 -8.80
CA GLY A 189 -7.92 -0.65 -10.09
C GLY A 189 -7.01 -1.88 -10.09
N LEU A 190 -7.10 -2.63 -11.19
CA LEU A 190 -6.39 -3.90 -11.39
C LEU A 190 -5.55 -3.87 -12.66
N ALA A 191 -4.37 -4.47 -12.58
CA ALA A 191 -3.60 -4.90 -13.73
C ALA A 191 -3.18 -6.37 -13.59
N VAL A 192 -3.06 -7.07 -14.72
CA VAL A 192 -2.70 -8.50 -14.75
C VAL A 192 -1.51 -8.73 -15.67
N SER A 193 -0.58 -9.60 -15.23
CA SER A 193 0.61 -9.98 -16.00
C SER A 193 0.86 -11.49 -15.95
N HIS A 194 1.47 -12.01 -17.02
CA HIS A 194 1.95 -13.40 -17.10
C HIS A 194 3.40 -13.55 -16.62
N ASP A 195 4.19 -12.48 -16.61
CA ASP A 195 5.63 -12.51 -16.34
C ASP A 195 6.05 -11.57 -15.19
N GLY A 196 5.10 -10.86 -14.60
CA GLY A 196 5.36 -9.89 -13.53
C GLY A 196 6.09 -8.64 -14.01
N ILE A 197 6.15 -8.40 -15.33
CA ILE A 197 6.84 -7.24 -15.94
C ILE A 197 5.87 -6.51 -16.86
N ASN A 198 5.23 -7.22 -17.77
CA ASN A 198 4.31 -6.70 -18.76
C ASN A 198 2.88 -6.80 -18.23
N PHE A 199 2.42 -5.75 -17.55
CA PHE A 199 1.07 -5.67 -17.01
C PHE A 199 0.10 -5.06 -18.00
N ARG A 200 -1.08 -5.69 -18.14
CA ARG A 200 -2.24 -5.14 -18.82
C ARG A 200 -3.16 -4.52 -17.78
N TRP A 201 -3.42 -3.22 -17.89
CA TRP A 201 -4.44 -2.54 -17.11
C TRP A 201 -5.84 -3.08 -17.46
N GLU A 202 -6.60 -3.50 -16.44
CA GLU A 202 -7.98 -3.99 -16.57
C GLU A 202 -9.03 -2.95 -16.15
N GLY A 203 -8.65 -1.93 -15.36
CA GLY A 203 -9.53 -0.83 -14.97
C GLY A 203 -9.96 -0.87 -13.51
N ASP A 204 -11.03 -0.13 -13.19
CA ASP A 204 -11.63 -0.02 -11.85
C ASP A 204 -12.20 -1.36 -11.37
N ILE A 205 -11.91 -1.69 -10.11
CA ILE A 205 -12.46 -2.88 -9.45
C ILE A 205 -13.18 -2.54 -8.13
N LEU A 206 -12.92 -1.36 -7.57
CA LEU A 206 -13.61 -0.83 -6.40
C LEU A 206 -13.47 0.69 -6.31
N SER A 207 -14.58 1.40 -6.45
CA SER A 207 -14.67 2.86 -6.39
C SER A 207 -15.21 3.38 -5.05
N PRO A 208 -14.77 4.56 -4.57
CA PRO A 208 -15.41 5.25 -3.45
C PRO A 208 -16.89 5.53 -3.72
N PRO A 209 -17.81 5.27 -2.77
CA PRO A 209 -19.21 5.61 -2.93
C PRO A 209 -19.44 7.13 -2.97
N ASP A 210 -20.65 7.55 -3.33
CA ASP A 210 -21.05 8.97 -3.29
C ASP A 210 -21.16 9.51 -1.86
N ARG A 211 -21.44 8.63 -0.90
CA ARG A 211 -21.63 8.93 0.53
C ARG A 211 -21.13 7.76 1.36
N GLY A 212 -20.79 8.02 2.62
CA GLY A 212 -20.25 7.01 3.52
C GLY A 212 -18.89 7.44 4.07
N TRP A 213 -18.37 6.68 5.02
CA TRP A 213 -17.11 6.98 5.69
C TRP A 213 -15.88 6.82 4.77
N ASP A 214 -16.05 6.19 3.60
CA ASP A 214 -15.03 5.89 2.59
C ASP A 214 -15.34 6.56 1.24
N ALA A 215 -16.13 7.64 1.24
CA ALA A 215 -16.59 8.34 0.04
C ALA A 215 -15.50 9.10 -0.75
N TYR A 216 -14.32 9.30 -0.16
CA TYR A 216 -13.18 9.97 -0.79
C TYR A 216 -12.09 9.00 -1.25
N ALA A 217 -11.74 8.04 -0.39
CA ALA A 217 -10.78 7.00 -0.70
C ALA A 217 -11.38 5.61 -0.51
N THR A 218 -11.10 4.72 -1.44
CA THR A 218 -11.24 3.29 -1.27
C THR A 218 -10.07 2.64 -1.99
N ARG A 219 -9.02 2.35 -1.24
CA ARG A 219 -7.78 1.77 -1.74
C ARG A 219 -7.60 0.40 -1.13
N ILE A 220 -7.80 -0.67 -1.91
CA ILE A 220 -7.44 -2.03 -1.46
C ILE A 220 -5.92 -2.08 -1.24
N SER A 221 -5.50 -2.47 -0.04
CA SER A 221 -4.08 -2.56 0.36
C SER A 221 -3.58 -3.99 0.46
N CYS A 222 -4.50 -4.96 0.57
CA CYS A 222 -4.22 -6.38 0.74
C CYS A 222 -5.43 -7.24 0.37
N VAL A 223 -5.17 -8.45 -0.15
CA VAL A 223 -6.17 -9.47 -0.42
C VAL A 223 -5.73 -10.81 0.19
N LEU A 224 -6.50 -11.31 1.15
CA LEU A 224 -6.29 -12.61 1.77
C LEU A 224 -7.18 -13.66 1.10
N SER A 225 -6.59 -14.76 0.65
CA SER A 225 -7.32 -15.89 0.06
C SER A 225 -7.77 -16.86 1.15
N THR A 226 -9.09 -16.99 1.34
CA THR A 226 -9.71 -18.00 2.20
C THR A 226 -10.79 -18.72 1.39
N PRO A 227 -10.43 -19.83 0.70
CA PRO A 227 -11.32 -20.48 -0.25
C PRO A 227 -12.73 -20.75 0.31
N PRO A 228 -13.81 -20.50 -0.46
CA PRO A 228 -13.81 -20.17 -1.89
C PRO A 228 -13.75 -18.66 -2.20
N ILE A 229 -13.52 -17.80 -1.21
CA ILE A 229 -13.59 -16.34 -1.36
C ILE A 229 -12.21 -15.69 -1.16
N PHE A 230 -12.10 -14.44 -1.60
CA PHE A 230 -11.04 -13.54 -1.22
C PHE A 230 -11.60 -12.44 -0.34
N THR A 231 -10.90 -12.14 0.73
CA THR A 231 -11.19 -11.02 1.63
C THR A 231 -10.18 -9.92 1.34
N ALA A 232 -10.65 -8.72 0.99
CA ALA A 232 -9.81 -7.55 0.79
C ALA A 232 -9.92 -6.59 1.97
N PHE A 233 -8.76 -6.11 2.42
CA PHE A 233 -8.68 -4.95 3.30
C PHE A 233 -8.45 -3.71 2.45
N TYR A 234 -9.18 -2.64 2.74
CA TYR A 234 -9.03 -1.37 2.05
C TYR A 234 -8.93 -0.21 3.02
N ASP A 235 -8.22 0.83 2.60
CA ASP A 235 -8.14 2.11 3.28
C ASP A 235 -9.29 2.99 2.81
N GLY A 236 -10.06 3.53 3.76
CA GLY A 236 -11.18 4.42 3.49
C GLY A 236 -11.11 5.74 4.24
N SER A 237 -11.58 6.81 3.59
CA SER A 237 -11.76 8.13 4.18
C SER A 237 -12.94 8.88 3.55
N ILE A 238 -13.55 9.79 4.32
CA ILE A 238 -14.76 10.50 3.88
C ILE A 238 -14.43 11.72 3.02
N SER A 239 -13.25 12.31 3.22
CA SER A 239 -12.86 13.57 2.60
C SER A 239 -11.35 13.70 2.50
N VAL A 240 -10.90 14.72 1.77
CA VAL A 240 -9.48 15.09 1.66
C VAL A 240 -8.85 15.46 3.01
N ASP A 241 -9.62 15.92 4.00
CA ASP A 241 -9.09 16.29 5.31
C ASP A 241 -8.62 15.05 6.10
N GLU A 242 -9.18 13.89 5.77
CA GLU A 242 -8.78 12.59 6.29
C GLU A 242 -7.78 11.88 5.35
N ASN A 243 -7.38 12.51 4.24
CA ASN A 243 -6.30 11.98 3.41
C ASN A 243 -5.05 11.87 4.27
N TYR A 244 -4.50 10.67 4.28
CA TYR A 244 -3.45 10.20 5.14
C TYR A 244 -3.81 9.60 6.50
N GLU A 245 -5.02 9.79 6.99
CA GLU A 245 -5.52 9.28 8.27
C GLU A 245 -6.66 8.27 8.03
N GLU A 246 -6.54 7.48 6.96
CA GLU A 246 -7.56 6.53 6.55
C GLU A 246 -7.78 5.42 7.60
N ARG A 247 -8.94 4.78 7.51
CA ARG A 247 -9.36 3.70 8.40
C ARG A 247 -9.59 2.42 7.60
N THR A 248 -9.51 1.27 8.26
CA THR A 248 -9.56 -0.03 7.58
C THR A 248 -11.00 -0.47 7.37
N GLY A 249 -11.34 -0.75 6.12
CA GLY A 249 -12.57 -1.41 5.69
C GLY A 249 -12.31 -2.83 5.19
N LEU A 250 -13.40 -3.53 4.88
CA LEU A 250 -13.43 -4.90 4.42
C LEU A 250 -14.32 -5.04 3.18
N ALA A 251 -13.83 -5.74 2.17
CA ALA A 251 -14.58 -6.15 0.99
C ALA A 251 -14.33 -7.63 0.69
N THR A 252 -15.16 -8.22 -0.16
CA THR A 252 -14.99 -9.63 -0.60
C THR A 252 -15.13 -9.74 -2.10
N THR A 253 -14.51 -10.77 -2.67
CA THR A 253 -14.64 -11.10 -4.09
C THR A 253 -14.47 -12.60 -4.31
N VAL A 254 -14.87 -13.08 -5.48
CA VAL A 254 -14.63 -14.45 -5.96
C VAL A 254 -13.74 -14.48 -7.22
N ASP A 255 -13.46 -13.31 -7.82
CA ASP A 255 -12.82 -13.22 -9.14
C ASP A 255 -11.72 -12.14 -9.26
N LEU A 256 -11.45 -11.39 -8.17
CA LEU A 256 -10.50 -10.28 -8.09
C LEU A 256 -10.83 -9.07 -8.98
N ARG A 257 -12.00 -9.06 -9.63
CA ARG A 257 -12.43 -8.02 -10.57
C ARG A 257 -13.62 -7.23 -10.07
N ARG A 258 -14.47 -7.86 -9.25
CA ARG A 258 -15.59 -7.20 -8.60
C ARG A 258 -15.54 -7.45 -7.11
N PHE A 259 -15.44 -6.37 -6.34
CA PHE A 259 -15.45 -6.41 -4.89
C PHE A 259 -16.80 -5.94 -4.35
N GLU A 260 -17.38 -6.74 -3.47
CA GLU A 260 -18.57 -6.39 -2.69
C GLU A 260 -18.12 -5.89 -1.32
N ARG A 261 -18.50 -4.65 -0.98
CA ARG A 261 -18.11 -4.00 0.26
C ARG A 261 -18.87 -4.63 1.43
N ILE A 262 -18.17 -5.01 2.49
CA ILE A 262 -18.76 -5.56 3.72
C ILE A 262 -18.97 -4.44 4.74
N THR A 263 -18.07 -3.46 4.78
CA THR A 263 -18.07 -2.33 5.73
C THR A 263 -18.58 -1.05 5.06
N ASP A 264 -19.82 -1.06 4.60
CA ASP A 264 -20.43 0.08 3.87
C ASP A 264 -20.89 1.23 4.80
N THR A 265 -20.96 0.99 6.10
CA THR A 265 -21.49 1.93 7.10
C THR A 265 -20.42 2.51 8.02
N GLU A 266 -19.46 1.70 8.45
CA GLU A 266 -18.34 2.10 9.31
C GLU A 266 -17.09 1.23 9.06
N PRO A 267 -15.87 1.74 9.36
CA PRO A 267 -14.65 0.93 9.27
C PRO A 267 -14.67 -0.25 10.24
N ILE A 268 -14.06 -1.38 9.85
CA ILE A 268 -13.97 -2.58 10.69
C ILE A 268 -12.87 -2.46 11.77
N LEU A 269 -11.83 -1.68 11.51
CA LEU A 269 -10.72 -1.49 12.45
C LEU A 269 -10.29 -0.02 12.46
N ILE A 270 -10.12 0.50 13.68
CA ILE A 270 -9.63 1.84 13.97
C ILE A 270 -8.65 1.80 15.15
N SER A 271 -7.77 2.79 15.23
CA SER A 271 -7.09 3.13 16.48
C SER A 271 -8.08 3.82 17.44
N PRO A 272 -8.02 3.61 18.76
CA PRO A 272 -8.74 4.42 19.73
C PRO A 272 -8.06 5.80 19.97
N HIS A 273 -6.95 6.08 19.27
CA HIS A 273 -6.16 7.30 19.45
C HIS A 273 -6.25 8.22 18.22
N GLY A 274 -5.89 9.49 18.42
CA GLY A 274 -5.71 10.45 17.33
C GLY A 274 -6.95 10.55 16.43
N SER A 275 -6.71 10.43 15.12
CA SER A 275 -7.71 10.39 14.05
C SER A 275 -8.54 9.10 13.98
N GLY A 276 -8.11 8.07 14.72
CA GLY A 276 -8.56 6.70 14.56
C GLY A 276 -7.90 5.94 13.42
N SER A 277 -6.88 6.51 12.76
CA SER A 277 -6.19 5.89 11.62
C SER A 277 -5.64 4.50 11.96
N LEU A 278 -6.00 3.56 11.10
CA LEU A 278 -5.49 2.21 11.05
C LEU A 278 -5.59 1.80 9.58
N ARG A 279 -4.46 1.74 8.89
CA ARG A 279 -4.43 1.70 7.43
C ARG A 279 -3.25 0.92 6.89
N TYR A 280 -3.22 0.78 5.57
CA TYR A 280 -2.23 0.00 4.83
C TYR A 280 -2.09 -1.41 5.41
N MET A 281 -3.23 -2.02 5.75
CA MET A 281 -3.27 -3.41 6.19
C MET A 281 -2.59 -4.28 5.14
N ASP A 282 -1.66 -5.13 5.58
CA ASP A 282 -1.17 -6.26 4.81
C ASP A 282 -1.19 -7.52 5.68
N ALA A 283 -1.53 -8.65 5.08
CA ALA A 283 -1.80 -9.88 5.82
C ALA A 283 -1.38 -11.11 5.03
N ILE A 284 -0.81 -12.08 5.75
CA ILE A 284 -0.41 -13.37 5.20
C ILE A 284 -0.80 -14.52 6.15
N ILE A 285 -1.02 -15.69 5.58
CA ILE A 285 -1.26 -16.93 6.34
C ILE A 285 0.03 -17.73 6.38
N VAL A 286 0.49 -18.07 7.58
CA VAL A 286 1.65 -18.93 7.81
C VAL A 286 1.30 -19.89 8.94
N ASN A 287 1.44 -21.20 8.71
CA ASN A 287 1.20 -22.26 9.71
C ASN A 287 -0.13 -22.10 10.48
N ASP A 288 -1.25 -22.01 9.75
CA ASP A 288 -2.60 -21.84 10.31
C ASP A 288 -2.80 -20.57 11.16
N GLN A 289 -1.90 -19.60 11.04
CA GLN A 289 -2.03 -18.29 11.67
C GLN A 289 -2.07 -17.19 10.63
N ILE A 290 -2.84 -16.14 10.89
CA ILE A 290 -2.86 -14.93 10.07
C ILE A 290 -2.04 -13.86 10.79
N TYR A 291 -1.03 -13.34 10.09
CA TYR A 291 -0.20 -12.23 10.54
C TYR A 291 -0.70 -10.96 9.85
N TYR A 292 -1.20 -10.00 10.63
CA TYR A 292 -1.69 -8.71 10.15
C TYR A 292 -0.70 -7.59 10.49
N TYR A 293 -0.13 -6.95 9.48
CA TYR A 293 0.77 -5.80 9.61
C TYR A 293 0.03 -4.54 9.17
N TYR A 294 0.07 -3.48 9.99
CA TYR A 294 -0.70 -2.27 9.71
C TYR A 294 -0.07 -1.02 10.31
N GLU A 295 -0.29 0.11 9.65
CA GLU A 295 0.07 1.43 10.14
C GLU A 295 -1.01 1.92 11.12
N TYR A 296 -0.62 2.34 12.31
CA TYR A 296 -1.52 2.64 13.44
C TYR A 296 -1.17 3.97 14.08
N VAL A 297 -2.15 4.87 14.23
CA VAL A 297 -1.93 6.16 14.90
C VAL A 297 -1.84 6.00 16.42
N ARG A 298 -0.81 6.61 17.01
CA ARG A 298 -0.54 6.65 18.45
C ARG A 298 -1.26 7.82 19.12
N ALA A 299 -1.29 7.81 20.46
CA ALA A 299 -1.86 8.90 21.26
C ALA A 299 -1.22 10.27 21.02
N ASP A 300 0.05 10.30 20.60
CA ASP A 300 0.77 11.54 20.25
C ASP A 300 0.54 12.00 18.79
N GLY A 301 -0.22 11.24 17.98
CA GLY A 301 -0.48 11.52 16.57
C GLY A 301 0.61 11.03 15.60
N SER A 302 1.69 10.41 16.08
CA SER A 302 2.63 9.68 15.22
C SER A 302 2.04 8.35 14.78
N HIS A 303 2.60 7.72 13.74
CA HIS A 303 2.12 6.42 13.25
C HIS A 303 3.23 5.38 13.34
N GLU A 304 2.89 4.21 13.88
CA GLU A 304 3.77 3.06 14.02
C GLU A 304 3.32 1.90 13.16
N LEU A 305 4.25 0.99 12.86
CA LEU A 305 3.92 -0.30 12.25
C LEU A 305 3.66 -1.31 13.36
N ARG A 306 2.49 -1.92 13.37
CA ARG A 306 2.10 -2.97 14.33
C ARG A 306 1.82 -4.28 13.63
N LEU A 307 1.87 -5.34 14.44
CA LEU A 307 1.50 -6.71 14.10
C LEU A 307 0.37 -7.18 15.03
N SER A 308 -0.60 -7.90 14.48
CA SER A 308 -1.49 -8.78 15.24
C SER A 308 -1.47 -10.18 14.64
N VAL A 309 -1.38 -11.21 15.47
CA VAL A 309 -1.41 -12.62 15.03
C VAL A 309 -2.69 -13.26 15.55
N VAL A 310 -3.43 -13.95 14.69
CA VAL A 310 -4.62 -14.71 15.08
C VAL A 310 -4.58 -16.11 14.50
N GLU A 311 -5.18 -17.06 15.19
CA GLU A 311 -5.44 -18.40 14.64
C GLU A 311 -6.43 -18.30 13.48
N LEU A 312 -6.14 -19.01 12.38
CA LEU A 312 -7.05 -19.19 11.27
C LEU A 312 -8.19 -20.10 11.74
N GLN A 313 -9.38 -19.52 11.91
CA GLN A 313 -10.57 -20.30 12.20
C GLN A 313 -11.00 -21.04 10.92
N THR A 314 -10.92 -22.37 10.97
CA THR A 314 -11.38 -23.28 9.90
C THR A 314 -12.83 -23.69 10.09
#